data_AF-A0A0M9E5U1-F1
#
_entry.id   AF-A0A0M9E5U1-F1
#
_cell.length_a   1.000
_cell.length_b   1.000
_cell.length_c   1.000
_cell.angle_alpha   90.00
_cell.angle_beta   90.00
_cell.angle_gamma   90.00
#
_symmetry.space_group_name_H-M   'P 1'
#
loop_
_entity.id
_entity.type
_entity.pdbx_description
1 polymer ?
#
loop_
_entity_poly.entity_id
_entity_poly.type
_entity_poly.pdbx_seq_one_letter_code
_entity_poly.pdbx_strand_id
1 'polypeptide(L)'
;GVSHNIIVFLSIHWCFVGFALSSGIDEPWKNINLSIFALGINFLLFSLEIARKIRLPEFERDLVDTYSKIIGYKASALLVIILQSIGLIMLAICLSDLGIYHWSGIIFIFAIVIGMLINFIRKPDENTAEKLMKPCALTLMAALFIIILNV
;
A
#
# COMPACT_ATOMS: atom_id res chain seq x y z
N GLY A 1 -17.95 3.13 -8.35
CA GLY A 1 -17.95 1.69 -8.04
C GLY A 1 -17.36 1.49 -6.65
N VAL A 2 -17.94 0.61 -5.84
CA VAL A 2 -17.30 0.18 -4.58
C VAL A 2 -15.94 -0.39 -4.96
N SER A 3 -14.86 0.27 -4.55
CA SER A 3 -13.52 -0.24 -4.87
C SER A 3 -13.39 -1.60 -4.18
N HIS A 4 -12.91 -2.61 -4.90
CA HIS A 4 -12.70 -3.96 -4.35
C HIS A 4 -11.78 -3.95 -3.11
N ASN A 5 -11.12 -2.83 -2.81
CA ASN A 5 -10.27 -2.66 -1.63
C ASN A 5 -10.99 -2.90 -0.30
N ILE A 6 -12.29 -2.60 -0.17
CA ILE A 6 -13.01 -2.93 1.08
C ILE A 6 -13.19 -4.44 1.24
N ILE A 7 -13.42 -5.14 0.13
CA ILE A 7 -13.48 -6.61 0.09
C ILE A 7 -12.09 -7.16 0.41
N VAL A 8 -11.03 -6.61 -0.20
CA VAL A 8 -9.64 -6.98 0.07
C VAL A 8 -9.27 -6.77 1.53
N PHE A 9 -9.70 -5.67 2.16
CA PHE A 9 -9.49 -5.43 3.60
C PHE A 9 -10.12 -6.55 4.42
N LEU A 10 -11.41 -6.82 4.19
CA LEU A 10 -12.14 -7.85 4.90
C LEU A 10 -11.51 -9.22 4.67
N SER A 11 -11.12 -9.57 3.44
CA SER A 11 -10.44 -10.82 3.12
C SER A 11 -9.12 -10.96 3.88
N ILE A 12 -8.29 -9.92 3.87
CA ILE A 12 -6.99 -9.92 4.57
C ILE A 12 -7.20 -10.04 6.07
N HIS A 13 -8.12 -9.26 6.64
CA HIS A 13 -8.46 -9.34 8.06
C HIS A 13 -8.94 -10.73 8.46
N TRP A 14 -9.83 -11.35 7.67
CA TRP A 14 -10.30 -12.71 7.91
C TRP A 14 -9.22 -13.78 7.76
N CYS A 15 -8.28 -13.61 6.82
CA CYS A 15 -7.11 -14.49 6.73
C CYS A 15 -6.26 -14.41 8.01
N PHE A 16 -6.04 -13.22 8.54
CA PHE A 16 -5.30 -13.02 9.79
C PHE A 16 -6.02 -13.58 11.02
N VAL A 17 -7.35 -13.39 11.09
CA VAL A 17 -8.19 -14.01 12.13
C VAL A 17 -8.09 -15.53 12.07
N GLY A 18 -8.19 -16.13 10.89
CA GLY A 18 -8.05 -17.57 10.70
C GLY A 18 -6.68 -18.10 11.11
N PHE A 19 -5.60 -17.40 10.74
CA PHE A 19 -4.24 -17.74 11.15
C PHE A 19 -4.06 -17.68 12.67
N ALA A 20 -4.55 -16.61 13.30
CA ALA A 20 -4.47 -16.43 14.75
C ALA A 20 -5.24 -17.53 15.50
N LEU A 21 -6.45 -17.89 15.04
CA LEU A 21 -7.21 -19.02 15.59
C LEU A 21 -6.42 -20.34 15.47
N SER A 22 -5.80 -20.59 14.31
CA SER A 22 -4.99 -21.80 14.11
C SER A 22 -3.73 -21.84 14.99
N SER A 23 -3.29 -20.67 15.47
CA SER A 23 -2.14 -20.53 16.37
C SER A 23 -2.51 -20.60 17.86
N GLY A 24 -3.78 -20.91 18.18
CA GLY A 24 -4.27 -21.03 19.55
C GLY A 24 -4.57 -19.69 20.24
N ILE A 25 -4.70 -18.60 19.48
CA ILE A 25 -5.13 -17.31 20.03
C ILE A 25 -6.65 -17.34 20.16
N ASP A 26 -7.15 -17.28 21.39
CA ASP A 26 -8.58 -17.12 21.66
C ASP A 26 -9.06 -15.70 21.31
N GLU A 27 -10.17 -15.62 20.57
CA GLU A 27 -10.83 -14.37 20.16
C GLU A 27 -9.97 -13.33 19.40
N PRO A 28 -9.28 -13.70 18.31
CA PRO A 28 -8.36 -12.80 17.60
C PRO A 28 -9.04 -11.60 16.94
N TRP A 29 -10.36 -11.63 16.75
CA TRP A 29 -11.15 -10.48 16.32
C TRP A 29 -11.18 -9.33 17.35
N LYS A 30 -10.84 -9.59 18.62
CA LYS A 30 -10.69 -8.55 19.65
C LYS A 30 -9.28 -7.93 19.65
N ASN A 31 -8.34 -8.50 18.90
CA ASN A 31 -6.97 -8.02 18.85
C ASN A 31 -6.87 -6.78 17.95
N ILE A 32 -6.79 -5.60 18.57
CA ILE A 32 -6.70 -4.32 17.87
C ILE A 32 -5.45 -4.24 16.98
N ASN A 33 -4.34 -4.86 17.39
CA ASN A 33 -3.10 -4.87 16.60
C ASN A 33 -3.31 -5.64 15.30
N LEU A 34 -4.07 -6.74 15.31
CA LEU A 34 -4.41 -7.50 14.11
C LEU A 34 -5.23 -6.68 13.12
N SER A 35 -6.17 -5.87 13.63
CA SER A 35 -7.00 -4.98 12.82
C SER A 35 -6.20 -3.83 12.22
N ILE A 36 -5.34 -3.17 13.01
CA ILE A 36 -4.45 -2.10 12.54
C ILE A 36 -3.50 -2.65 11.46
N PHE A 37 -2.99 -3.86 11.68
CA PHE A 37 -2.10 -4.53 10.74
C PHE A 37 -2.79 -4.81 9.39
N ALA A 38 -3.98 -5.41 9.42
CA ALA A 38 -4.76 -5.68 8.21
C ALA A 38 -5.12 -4.40 7.46
N LEU A 39 -5.43 -3.31 8.18
CA LEU A 39 -5.64 -1.97 7.61
C LEU A 39 -4.38 -1.43 6.94
N GLY A 40 -3.22 -1.56 7.61
CA GLY A 40 -1.93 -1.13 7.07
C GLY A 40 -1.62 -1.80 5.72
N ILE A 41 -1.76 -3.12 5.65
CA ILE A 41 -1.59 -3.88 4.40
C ILE A 41 -2.60 -3.46 3.33
N ASN A 42 -3.86 -3.19 3.72
CA ASN A 42 -4.87 -2.73 2.78
C ASN A 42 -4.50 -1.36 2.15
N PHE A 43 -3.99 -0.43 2.95
CA PHE A 43 -3.54 0.86 2.43
C PHE A 43 -2.37 0.73 1.44
N LEU A 44 -1.42 -0.18 1.72
CA LEU A 44 -0.33 -0.47 0.79
C LEU A 44 -0.86 -1.06 -0.54
N LEU A 45 -1.78 -2.01 -0.48
CA LEU A 45 -2.44 -2.58 -1.66
C LEU A 45 -3.25 -1.56 -2.43
N PHE A 46 -3.98 -0.69 -1.74
CA PHE A 46 -4.78 0.34 -2.37
C PHE A 46 -3.88 1.38 -3.08
N SER A 47 -2.76 1.75 -2.44
CA SER A 47 -1.77 2.62 -3.06
C SER A 47 -1.20 2.00 -4.36
N LEU A 48 -0.97 0.69 -4.38
CA LEU A 48 -0.50 -0.05 -5.54
C LEU A 48 -1.54 -0.05 -6.67
N GLU A 49 -2.82 -0.28 -6.33
CA GLU A 49 -3.92 -0.28 -7.30
C GLU A 49 -4.13 1.11 -7.92
N ILE A 50 -3.97 2.18 -7.14
CA ILE A 50 -4.00 3.55 -7.67
C ILE A 50 -2.78 3.76 -8.58
N ALA A 51 -1.56 3.47 -8.11
CA ALA A 51 -0.33 3.65 -8.88
C ALA A 51 -0.37 2.92 -10.23
N ARG A 52 -0.94 1.71 -10.28
CA ARG A 52 -1.14 0.92 -11.50
C ARG A 52 -2.10 1.57 -12.52
N LYS A 53 -3.01 2.42 -12.03
CA LYS A 53 -4.07 3.05 -12.81
C LYS A 53 -3.85 4.54 -13.09
N ILE A 54 -2.75 5.13 -12.60
CA ILE A 54 -2.40 6.52 -12.93
C ILE A 54 -2.07 6.60 -14.42
N ARG A 55 -2.76 7.50 -15.13
CA ARG A 55 -2.49 7.87 -16.52
C ARG A 55 -2.48 9.38 -16.66
N LEU A 56 -1.77 9.88 -17.67
CA LEU A 56 -1.91 11.28 -18.08
C LEU A 56 -3.21 11.47 -18.87
N PRO A 57 -3.80 12.68 -18.89
CA PRO A 57 -5.07 12.94 -19.56
C PRO A 57 -5.11 12.50 -21.03
N GLU A 58 -4.01 12.67 -21.76
CA GLU A 58 -3.86 12.28 -23.17
C GLU A 58 -3.86 10.76 -23.41
N PHE A 59 -3.64 9.95 -22.38
CA PHE A 59 -3.64 8.48 -22.44
C PHE A 59 -4.83 7.84 -21.70
N GLU A 60 -5.76 8.65 -21.19
CA GLU A 60 -6.99 8.15 -20.59
C GLU A 60 -7.89 7.49 -21.64
N ARG A 61 -8.61 6.45 -21.23
CA ARG A 61 -9.52 5.70 -22.10
C ARG A 61 -10.96 6.12 -21.79
N ASP A 62 -11.74 6.41 -22.82
CA ASP A 62 -13.10 6.94 -22.67
C ASP A 62 -14.01 6.03 -21.82
N LEU A 63 -13.86 4.71 -21.97
CA LEU A 63 -14.71 3.70 -21.33
C LEU A 63 -14.12 3.10 -20.03
N VAL A 64 -12.99 3.60 -19.54
CA VAL A 64 -12.36 3.08 -18.31
C VAL A 64 -12.37 4.16 -17.23
N ASP A 65 -12.99 3.85 -16.09
CA ASP A 65 -12.92 4.71 -14.91
C ASP A 65 -11.58 4.49 -14.19
N THR A 66 -10.74 5.52 -14.19
CA THR A 66 -9.47 5.58 -13.47
C THR A 66 -9.54 6.63 -12.36
N TYR A 67 -8.71 6.48 -11.32
CA TYR A 67 -8.61 7.49 -10.26
C TYR A 67 -8.08 8.83 -10.83
N SER A 68 -7.15 8.77 -11.79
CA SER A 68 -6.61 9.94 -12.46
C SER A 68 -7.66 10.70 -13.27
N LYS A 69 -8.68 10.03 -13.83
CA LYS A 69 -9.81 10.68 -14.51
C LYS A 69 -10.76 11.41 -13.53
N ILE A 70 -10.95 10.88 -12.32
CA ILE A 70 -11.88 11.44 -11.33
C ILE A 70 -11.25 12.60 -10.56
N ILE A 71 -10.03 12.44 -10.04
CA ILE A 71 -9.39 13.41 -9.15
C ILE A 71 -8.14 14.08 -9.75
N GLY A 72 -7.71 13.65 -10.95
CA GLY A 72 -6.49 14.13 -11.60
C GLY A 72 -5.27 13.27 -11.29
N TYR A 73 -4.34 13.18 -12.24
CA TYR A 73 -3.12 12.38 -12.12
C TYR A 73 -2.20 12.84 -10.98
N LYS A 74 -2.08 14.16 -10.74
CA LYS A 74 -1.27 14.71 -9.64
C LYS A 74 -1.86 14.37 -8.28
N ALA A 75 -3.17 14.52 -8.12
CA ALA A 75 -3.86 14.18 -6.88
C ALA A 75 -3.80 12.67 -6.62
N SER A 76 -3.92 11.85 -7.68
CA SER A 76 -3.74 10.40 -7.59
C SER A 76 -2.33 10.02 -7.13
N ALA A 77 -1.29 10.65 -7.70
CA ALA A 77 0.09 10.42 -7.27
C ALA A 77 0.32 10.84 -5.81
N LEU A 78 -0.24 11.98 -5.38
CA LEU A 78 -0.19 12.41 -3.98
C LEU A 78 -0.92 11.43 -3.05
N LEU A 79 -2.08 10.92 -3.49
CA LEU A 79 -2.83 9.92 -2.75
C LEU A 79 -2.01 8.63 -2.55
N VAL A 80 -1.24 8.19 -3.55
CA VAL A 80 -0.32 7.05 -3.39
C VAL A 80 0.71 7.32 -2.28
N ILE A 81 1.30 8.52 -2.23
CA ILE A 81 2.25 8.89 -1.15
C ILE A 81 1.57 8.79 0.22
N ILE A 82 0.37 9.37 0.35
CA ILE A 82 -0.37 9.38 1.61
C ILE A 82 -0.71 7.95 2.05
N LEU A 83 -1.24 7.12 1.16
CA LEU A 83 -1.61 5.75 1.47
C LEU A 83 -0.41 4.87 1.82
N GLN A 84 0.70 5.00 1.09
CA GLN A 84 1.96 4.33 1.44
C GLN A 84 2.44 4.74 2.84
N SER A 85 2.37 6.04 3.15
CA SER A 85 2.80 6.57 4.44
C SER A 85 1.94 6.01 5.58
N ILE A 86 0.61 6.05 5.43
CA ILE A 86 -0.34 5.52 6.43
C ILE A 86 -0.12 4.01 6.62
N GLY A 87 0.01 3.25 5.53
CA GLY A 87 0.25 1.82 5.58
C GLY A 87 1.53 1.47 6.34
N LEU A 88 2.63 2.15 6.05
CA LEU A 88 3.91 1.94 6.73
C LEU A 88 3.87 2.39 8.21
N ILE A 89 3.20 3.49 8.53
CA ILE A 89 3.04 3.95 9.92
C ILE A 89 2.25 2.91 10.73
N MET A 90 1.16 2.37 10.18
CA MET A 90 0.37 1.33 10.83
C MET A 90 1.20 0.07 11.08
N LEU A 91 2.02 -0.35 10.11
CA LEU A 91 2.94 -1.46 10.30
C LEU A 91 4.01 -1.16 11.35
N ALA A 92 4.56 0.05 11.37
CA ALA A 92 5.55 0.47 12.36
C ALA A 92 5.00 0.47 13.79
N ILE A 93 3.71 0.82 13.96
CA ILE A 93 3.02 0.71 15.25
C ILE A 93 2.87 -0.76 15.67
N CYS A 94 2.48 -1.64 14.73
CA CYS A 94 2.29 -3.07 15.04
C CYS A 94 3.60 -3.82 15.28
N LEU A 95 4.70 -3.34 14.70
CA LEU A 95 6.01 -4.00 14.71
C LEU A 95 7.07 -3.10 15.39
N SER A 96 6.65 -2.31 16.39
CA SER A 96 7.52 -1.33 17.06
C SER A 96 8.67 -1.96 17.83
N ASP A 97 8.55 -3.23 18.20
CA ASP A 97 9.59 -4.00 18.89
C ASP A 97 10.73 -4.41 17.95
N LEU A 98 10.55 -4.30 16.63
CA LEU A 98 11.61 -4.59 15.66
C LEU A 98 12.64 -3.46 15.63
N GLY A 99 13.91 -3.81 15.81
CA GLY A 99 15.02 -2.87 15.71
C GLY A 99 15.12 -2.22 14.33
N ILE A 100 15.71 -1.01 14.28
CA ILE A 100 15.80 -0.14 13.09
C ILE A 100 16.38 -0.82 11.84
N TYR A 101 17.22 -1.85 12.01
CA TYR A 101 17.81 -2.61 10.90
C TYR A 101 16.76 -3.30 10.03
N HIS A 102 15.66 -3.79 10.62
CA HIS A 102 14.54 -4.39 9.88
C HIS A 102 13.87 -3.35 8.98
N TRP A 103 13.76 -2.11 9.45
CA TRP A 103 13.09 -1.02 8.74
C TRP A 103 13.94 -0.37 7.66
N SER A 104 15.27 -0.48 7.73
CA SER A 104 16.20 0.22 6.83
C SER A 104 15.92 -0.02 5.35
N GLY A 105 15.63 -1.28 4.96
CA GLY A 105 15.29 -1.64 3.58
C GLY A 105 13.96 -1.04 3.12
N ILE A 106 12.93 -1.07 3.97
CA ILE A 106 11.63 -0.48 3.68
C ILE A 106 11.73 1.04 3.55
N ILE A 107 12.46 1.70 4.46
CA ILE A 107 12.68 3.15 4.42
C ILE A 107 13.37 3.55 3.12
N PHE A 108 14.38 2.78 2.69
CA PHE A 108 15.07 3.04 1.43
C PHE A 108 14.14 2.89 0.22
N ILE A 109 13.36 1.80 0.15
CA ILE A 109 12.39 1.60 -0.94
C ILE A 109 11.32 2.69 -0.93
N PHE A 110 10.84 3.07 0.25
CA PHE A 110 9.85 4.13 0.40
C PHE A 110 10.39 5.49 -0.05
N ALA A 111 11.66 5.80 0.24
CA ALA A 111 12.32 7.00 -0.28
C ALA A 111 12.38 7.00 -1.82
N ILE A 112 12.62 5.84 -2.45
CA ILE A 112 12.55 5.67 -3.92
C ILE A 112 11.13 5.93 -4.42
N VAL A 113 10.10 5.36 -3.78
CA VAL A 113 8.68 5.60 -4.13
C VAL A 113 8.35 7.09 -4.11
N ILE A 114 8.69 7.77 -3.01
CA ILE A 114 8.48 9.21 -2.86
C ILE A 114 9.23 9.99 -3.96
N GLY A 115 10.51 9.68 -4.18
CA GLY A 115 11.32 10.35 -5.20
C GLY A 115 10.72 10.22 -6.60
N MET A 116 10.24 9.03 -6.97
CA MET A 116 9.59 8.79 -8.26
C MET A 116 8.25 9.51 -8.37
N LEU A 117 7.41 9.49 -7.32
CA LEU A 117 6.12 10.18 -7.32
C LEU A 117 6.28 11.71 -7.37
N ILE A 118 7.24 12.27 -6.62
CA ILE A 118 7.56 13.71 -6.68
C ILE A 118 8.06 14.07 -8.08
N ASN A 119 8.96 13.26 -8.66
CA ASN A 119 9.45 13.49 -10.01
C ASN A 119 8.30 13.47 -11.03
N PHE A 120 7.40 12.49 -10.94
CA PHE A 120 6.21 12.40 -11.78
C PHE A 120 5.28 13.60 -11.62
N ILE A 121 5.04 14.08 -10.39
CA ILE A 121 4.19 15.26 -10.15
C ILE A 121 4.79 16.52 -10.78
N ARG A 122 6.13 16.66 -10.75
CA ARG A 122 6.85 17.82 -11.29
C ARG A 122 7.03 17.75 -12.81
N LYS A 123 7.31 16.57 -13.34
CA LYS A 123 7.56 16.28 -14.75
C LYS A 123 6.73 15.05 -15.15
N PRO A 124 5.44 15.25 -15.44
CA PRO A 124 4.54 14.16 -15.77
C PRO A 124 4.96 13.54 -17.11
N ASP A 125 5.15 12.23 -17.13
CA ASP A 125 5.61 11.47 -18.29
C ASP A 125 5.02 10.05 -18.20
N GLU A 126 4.56 9.51 -19.35
CA GLU A 126 3.86 8.22 -19.39
C GLU A 126 4.79 7.07 -19.05
N ASN A 127 6.06 7.12 -19.48
CA ASN A 127 7.04 6.10 -19.12
C ASN A 127 7.29 6.05 -17.62
N THR A 128 7.22 7.21 -16.95
CA THR A 128 7.32 7.32 -15.50
C THR A 128 6.06 6.80 -14.83
N ALA A 129 4.87 7.14 -15.34
CA ALA A 129 3.58 6.64 -14.84
C ALA A 129 3.52 5.11 -14.81
N GLU A 130 3.92 4.45 -15.90
CA GLU A 130 3.96 2.98 -15.99
C GLU A 130 4.92 2.32 -14.97
N LYS A 131 5.96 3.06 -14.56
CA LYS A 131 6.96 2.56 -13.62
C LYS A 131 6.58 2.81 -12.15
N LEU A 132 5.59 3.66 -11.84
CA LEU A 132 5.20 4.00 -10.46
C LEU A 132 4.72 2.79 -9.65
N MET A 133 4.14 1.79 -10.32
CA MET A 133 3.64 0.57 -9.68
C MET A 133 4.78 -0.26 -9.06
N LYS A 134 5.92 -0.37 -9.74
CA LYS A 134 7.03 -1.26 -9.34
C LYS A 134 7.57 -0.98 -7.93
N PRO A 135 7.98 0.25 -7.59
CA PRO A 135 8.49 0.51 -6.25
C PRO A 135 7.38 0.40 -5.19
N CYS A 136 6.12 0.69 -5.52
CA CYS A 136 5.00 0.48 -4.60
C CYS A 136 4.80 -1.01 -4.27
N ALA A 137 4.94 -1.89 -5.28
CA ALA A 137 4.87 -3.34 -5.11
C ALA A 137 6.04 -3.84 -4.26
N LEU A 138 7.25 -3.31 -4.49
CA LEU A 138 8.43 -3.65 -3.69
C LEU A 138 8.25 -3.25 -2.22
N THR A 139 7.64 -2.10 -1.92
CA THR A 139 7.31 -1.72 -0.54
C THR A 139 6.38 -2.73 0.12
N LEU A 140 5.32 -3.15 -0.57
CA LEU A 140 4.37 -4.15 -0.06
C LEU A 140 5.07 -5.51 0.15
N MET A 141 5.87 -5.97 -0.81
CA MET A 141 6.61 -7.22 -0.69
C MET A 141 7.61 -7.18 0.47
N ALA A 142 8.35 -6.08 0.63
CA ALA A 142 9.28 -5.91 1.73
C ALA A 142 8.56 -5.90 3.09
N ALA A 143 7.42 -5.21 3.18
CA ALA A 143 6.56 -5.24 4.36
C ALA A 143 6.14 -6.68 4.70
N LEU A 144 5.56 -7.42 3.74
CA LEU A 144 5.17 -8.82 3.92
C LEU A 144 6.35 -9.72 4.28
N PHE A 145 7.54 -9.46 3.74
CA PHE A 145 8.72 -10.25 4.04
C PHE A 145 9.21 -10.04 5.49
N ILE A 146 9.23 -8.79 5.98
CA ILE A 146 9.52 -8.53 7.40
C ILE A 146 8.54 -9.28 8.29
N ILE A 147 7.26 -9.31 7.92
CA ILE A 147 6.23 -10.03 8.68
C ILE A 147 6.56 -11.52 8.72
N ILE A 148 6.77 -12.15 7.56
CA ILE A 148 7.03 -13.59 7.47
C ILE A 148 8.29 -13.99 8.27
N LEU A 149 9.31 -13.13 8.33
CA LEU A 149 10.54 -13.43 9.08
C LEU A 149 10.40 -13.27 10.61
N ASN A 150 9.36 -12.59 11.09
CA ASN A 150 9.21 -12.22 12.49
C ASN A 150 7.90 -12.75 13.12
N VAL A 151 7.20 -13.64 12.42
CA VAL A 151 6.05 -14.42 12.89
C VAL A 151 6.48 -15.87 13.03
#